data_AF-A0AAU5E832-F1
#
_entry.id   AF-A0AAU5E832-F1
#
_cell.length_a   1.000
_cell.length_b   1.000
_cell.length_c   1.000
_cell.angle_alpha   90.00
_cell.angle_beta   90.00
_cell.angle_gamma   90.00
#
_symmetry.space_group_name_H-M   'P 1'
#
loop_
_entity.id
_entity.type
_entity.pdbx_description
1 polymer ?
#
loop_
_entity_poly.entity_id
_entity_poly.type
_entity_poly.pdbx_seq_one_letter_code
_entity_poly.pdbx_strand_id
1 'polypeptide(L)'
;MSRTSPHEHLRRPELSRRGLLKTAGGLTAAVALGGATVATTAHAAPATFIHPGMLHNAGDINRAKVRVAAGTDPWLSGWNRLTANSHSQSTWTNRATATIVRGGTGQNYSLLYNDIAAAYQNALRWKVGGTETNAVCAANILNAWSRTLTSIGGDADRFLAAGLYGWQFANVCELMRDYSGFDLAAAQELMANVFYPMNNSFLTHHNDACITNYWANWDLCTMASVLAIGILNEDSAKYDQAVTYFMSGAGNGSIAHAVPYLYTDSDGYALGQWQESGRDQGHTVLGMGQMGAVCEMAWNQGDDLYSYDGRRFMKAAQYVAKYNNGGDVPFTTYTWGTGQSCAPSSQTVISSASRGQLRPVWAMLHFHYNRRVNLDDKYISAMYYDLVAPEGGGGDYGSDSGGYDQLGFGTLMYAK
;
A
#
# COMPACT_ATOMS: atom_id res chain seq x y z
N MET A 1 29.42 55.99 -23.78
CA MET A 1 29.93 55.85 -22.40
C MET A 1 28.74 55.89 -21.45
N SER A 2 28.73 54.99 -20.46
CA SER A 2 27.97 54.94 -19.17
C SER A 2 26.46 55.29 -19.14
N ARG A 3 25.55 54.38 -18.72
CA ARG A 3 25.22 53.92 -17.33
C ARG A 3 24.73 55.09 -16.47
N THR A 4 23.55 55.13 -15.83
CA THR A 4 22.83 54.16 -14.95
C THR A 4 21.34 54.56 -14.72
N SER A 5 20.48 53.55 -14.52
CA SER A 5 19.21 53.39 -13.72
C SER A 5 18.56 54.57 -12.96
N PRO A 6 17.21 54.60 -12.77
CA PRO A 6 16.58 53.80 -11.68
C PRO A 6 15.16 53.21 -11.88
N HIS A 7 14.93 52.13 -11.10
CA HIS A 7 13.70 51.60 -10.47
C HIS A 7 12.37 51.49 -11.23
N GLU A 8 11.85 50.26 -11.32
CA GLU A 8 10.40 50.01 -11.30
C GLU A 8 10.04 48.66 -10.64
N HIS A 9 9.09 48.72 -9.71
CA HIS A 9 8.47 47.58 -9.03
C HIS A 9 7.45 46.92 -9.96
N LEU A 10 7.63 45.64 -10.30
CA LEU A 10 6.61 44.86 -11.00
C LEU A 10 5.88 43.93 -10.02
N ARG A 11 4.66 44.34 -9.67
CA ARG A 11 3.63 43.49 -9.06
C ARG A 11 3.19 42.44 -10.09
N ARG A 12 3.19 41.17 -9.69
CA ARG A 12 2.62 40.05 -10.47
C ARG A 12 1.08 40.17 -10.52
N PRO A 13 0.43 40.02 -11.69
CA PRO A 13 -1.01 39.93 -11.75
C PRO A 13 -1.49 38.50 -11.46
N GLU A 14 -2.47 38.38 -10.56
CA GLU A 14 -3.27 37.18 -10.32
C GLU A 14 -4.10 36.84 -11.57
N LEU A 15 -4.03 35.60 -12.03
CA LEU A 15 -4.87 35.09 -13.12
C LEU A 15 -6.17 34.48 -12.54
N SER A 16 -7.27 35.19 -12.79
CA SER A 16 -8.63 34.84 -12.45
C SER A 16 -9.16 33.65 -13.26
N ARG A 17 -9.87 32.75 -12.55
CA ARG A 17 -10.65 31.64 -13.11
C ARG A 17 -11.85 32.18 -13.89
N ARG A 18 -11.78 32.24 -15.23
CA ARG A 18 -12.93 31.98 -16.12
C ARG A 18 -12.56 32.15 -17.59
N GLY A 19 -12.86 31.09 -18.35
CA GLY A 19 -13.07 31.19 -19.79
C GLY A 19 -12.12 30.32 -20.58
N LEU A 20 -12.57 29.12 -20.95
CA LEU A 20 -12.19 28.46 -22.19
C LEU A 20 -13.16 27.32 -22.49
N LEU A 21 -14.14 27.62 -23.34
CA LEU A 21 -14.93 26.65 -24.09
C LEU A 21 -15.36 27.30 -25.40
N LYS A 22 -15.30 26.50 -26.48
CA LYS A 22 -15.57 26.77 -27.91
C LYS A 22 -14.30 27.18 -28.68
N THR A 23 -13.84 26.51 -29.75
CA THR A 23 -14.46 25.75 -30.87
C THR A 23 -13.41 24.79 -31.48
N ALA A 24 -13.66 23.49 -31.72
CA ALA A 24 -14.30 22.82 -32.88
C ALA A 24 -13.28 22.10 -33.82
N GLY A 25 -13.58 20.85 -34.24
CA GLY A 25 -13.04 20.24 -35.46
C GLY A 25 -12.51 18.80 -35.32
N GLY A 26 -13.21 17.83 -35.93
CA GLY A 26 -13.00 16.39 -35.76
C GLY A 26 -11.71 15.78 -36.31
N LEU A 27 -11.21 14.80 -35.56
CA LEU A 27 -10.58 13.56 -36.03
C LEU A 27 -10.67 12.57 -34.86
N THR A 28 -11.41 11.48 -35.02
CA THR A 28 -11.51 10.39 -34.03
C THR A 28 -10.19 9.61 -33.99
N ALA A 29 -9.22 10.15 -33.27
CA ALA A 29 -8.22 9.36 -32.58
C ALA A 29 -8.70 9.27 -31.12
N ALA A 30 -8.98 8.07 -30.65
CA ALA A 30 -9.16 7.81 -29.22
C ALA A 30 -7.81 8.02 -28.52
N VAL A 31 -7.45 9.28 -28.30
CA VAL A 31 -6.44 9.65 -27.32
C VAL A 31 -7.07 9.30 -25.98
N ALA A 32 -6.61 8.20 -25.38
CA ALA A 32 -6.77 7.98 -23.96
C ALA A 32 -6.03 9.14 -23.26
N LEU A 33 -6.71 10.26 -23.11
CA LEU A 33 -6.35 11.28 -22.14
C LEU A 33 -6.46 10.55 -20.81
N GLY A 34 -5.31 10.08 -20.31
CA GLY A 34 -5.16 9.70 -18.92
C GLY A 34 -5.51 10.92 -18.10
N GLY A 35 -6.79 11.05 -17.76
CA GLY A 35 -7.26 12.07 -16.85
C GLY A 35 -6.50 11.86 -15.56
N ALA A 36 -5.62 12.79 -15.22
CA ALA A 36 -5.13 12.86 -13.85
C ALA A 36 -6.36 13.10 -12.99
N THR A 37 -6.82 12.05 -12.31
CA THR A 37 -7.82 12.20 -11.25
C THR A 37 -7.20 13.11 -10.21
N VAL A 38 -7.80 14.28 -10.02
CA VAL A 38 -7.43 15.17 -8.93
C VAL A 38 -8.07 14.55 -7.70
N ALA A 39 -7.26 13.93 -6.84
CA ALA A 39 -7.73 13.41 -5.57
C ALA A 39 -8.34 14.56 -4.75
N THR A 40 -9.47 14.28 -4.12
CA THR A 40 -10.24 15.25 -3.34
C THR A 40 -10.23 14.84 -1.87
N THR A 41 -10.59 15.77 -0.98
CA THR A 41 -10.77 15.49 0.45
C THR A 41 -12.23 15.13 0.77
N ALA A 42 -12.93 14.49 -0.18
CA ALA A 42 -14.35 14.14 -0.03
C ALA A 42 -14.56 12.93 0.90
N HIS A 43 -13.50 12.14 1.17
CA HIS A 43 -13.46 11.05 2.16
C HIS A 43 -14.67 10.11 2.12
N ALA A 44 -15.06 9.71 0.90
CA ALA A 44 -16.21 8.85 0.63
C ALA A 44 -15.97 8.06 -0.65
N ALA A 45 -16.73 6.97 -0.83
CA ALA A 45 -16.68 6.15 -2.02
C ALA A 45 -16.95 6.99 -3.29
N PRO A 46 -16.20 6.74 -4.37
CA PRO A 46 -16.46 7.41 -5.64
C PRO A 46 -17.83 6.97 -6.19
N ALA A 47 -18.47 7.85 -6.98
CA ALA A 47 -19.71 7.51 -7.69
C ALA A 47 -19.51 6.40 -8.75
N THR A 48 -18.27 6.17 -9.18
CA THR A 48 -17.87 5.10 -10.09
C THR A 48 -16.46 4.68 -9.74
N PHE A 49 -16.27 3.38 -9.52
CA PHE A 49 -14.95 2.83 -9.22
C PHE A 49 -14.04 2.86 -10.46
N ILE A 50 -12.76 3.13 -10.24
CA ILE A 50 -11.75 3.21 -11.29
C ILE A 50 -11.00 1.87 -11.36
N HIS A 51 -10.84 1.35 -12.58
CA HIS A 51 -10.16 0.08 -12.85
C HIS A 51 -9.15 0.21 -14.02
N PRO A 52 -7.89 -0.24 -13.87
CA PRO A 52 -7.27 -0.62 -12.61
C PRO A 52 -7.11 0.62 -11.70
N GLY A 53 -7.46 0.50 -10.43
CA GLY A 53 -7.45 1.63 -9.49
C GLY A 53 -7.20 1.27 -8.02
N MET A 54 -6.58 0.12 -7.74
CA MET A 54 -6.06 -0.19 -6.40
C MET A 54 -4.63 0.36 -6.24
N LEU A 55 -3.60 -0.47 -6.02
CA LEU A 55 -2.24 0.04 -5.91
C LEU A 55 -1.68 0.61 -7.22
N HIS A 56 -2.10 0.07 -8.35
CA HIS A 56 -1.62 0.46 -9.67
C HIS A 56 -2.76 1.00 -10.52
N ASN A 57 -2.52 2.14 -11.17
CA ASN A 57 -3.43 2.70 -12.17
C ASN A 57 -2.88 2.46 -13.60
N ALA A 58 -3.74 2.68 -14.60
CA ALA A 58 -3.38 2.49 -16.00
C ALA A 58 -2.19 3.35 -16.46
N GLY A 59 -2.05 4.56 -15.89
CA GLY A 59 -0.95 5.47 -16.20
C GLY A 59 0.40 4.98 -15.70
N ASP A 60 0.47 4.47 -14.47
CA ASP A 60 1.66 3.86 -13.88
C ASP A 60 2.08 2.60 -14.65
N ILE A 61 1.13 1.72 -14.98
CA ILE A 61 1.39 0.52 -15.79
C ILE A 61 1.95 0.90 -17.17
N ASN A 62 1.32 1.86 -17.87
CA ASN A 62 1.79 2.29 -19.19
C ASN A 62 3.18 2.94 -19.13
N ARG A 63 3.45 3.73 -18.09
CA ARG A 63 4.77 4.33 -17.87
C ARG A 63 5.84 3.26 -17.66
N ALA A 64 5.58 2.27 -16.81
CA ALA A 64 6.50 1.14 -16.62
C ALA A 64 6.77 0.42 -17.95
N LYS A 65 5.73 0.09 -18.72
CA LYS A 65 5.85 -0.55 -20.04
C LYS A 65 6.75 0.24 -21.00
N VAL A 66 6.49 1.53 -21.17
CA VAL A 66 7.25 2.39 -22.09
C VAL A 66 8.70 2.54 -21.62
N ARG A 67 8.93 2.76 -20.32
CA ARG A 67 10.27 2.99 -19.76
C ARG A 67 11.14 1.73 -19.76
N VAL A 68 10.55 0.56 -19.48
CA VAL A 68 11.24 -0.74 -19.61
C VAL A 68 11.62 -1.02 -21.06
N ALA A 69 10.69 -0.83 -22.00
CA ALA A 69 10.98 -1.03 -23.43
C ALA A 69 12.07 -0.09 -23.95
N ALA A 70 12.16 1.12 -23.40
CA ALA A 70 13.20 2.09 -23.70
C ALA A 70 14.52 1.86 -22.94
N GLY A 71 14.62 0.84 -22.07
CA GLY A 71 15.80 0.57 -21.26
C GLY A 71 16.15 1.70 -20.26
N THR A 72 15.15 2.43 -19.78
CA THR A 72 15.35 3.61 -18.92
C THR A 72 15.34 3.23 -17.44
N ASP A 73 16.34 3.67 -16.69
CA ASP A 73 16.36 3.57 -15.22
C ASP A 73 15.51 4.66 -14.55
N PRO A 74 14.89 4.36 -13.39
CA PRO A 74 15.08 3.14 -12.59
C PRO A 74 14.14 1.97 -12.97
N TRP A 75 13.25 2.14 -13.96
CA TRP A 75 12.29 1.09 -14.37
C TRP A 75 12.98 -0.17 -14.88
N LEU A 76 14.05 -0.04 -15.67
CA LEU A 76 14.81 -1.20 -16.15
C LEU A 76 15.41 -2.00 -14.98
N SER A 77 16.02 -1.33 -14.01
CA SER A 77 16.53 -1.99 -12.79
C SER A 77 15.44 -2.71 -12.00
N GLY A 78 14.25 -2.09 -11.84
CA GLY A 78 13.09 -2.74 -11.21
C GLY A 78 12.58 -3.96 -11.99
N TRP A 79 12.54 -3.87 -13.32
CA TRP A 79 12.16 -4.97 -14.20
C TRP A 79 13.16 -6.13 -14.13
N ASN A 80 14.46 -5.84 -14.09
CA ASN A 80 15.49 -6.86 -13.94
C ASN A 80 15.35 -7.61 -12.62
N ARG A 81 15.07 -6.91 -11.51
CA ARG A 81 14.74 -7.55 -10.23
C ARG A 81 13.53 -8.48 -10.34
N LEU A 82 12.44 -8.02 -10.96
CA LEU A 82 11.24 -8.84 -11.19
C LEU A 82 11.59 -10.11 -11.97
N THR A 83 12.20 -9.98 -13.15
CA THR A 83 12.47 -11.14 -14.02
C THR A 83 13.45 -12.15 -13.42
N ALA A 84 14.35 -11.73 -12.52
CA ALA A 84 15.28 -12.61 -11.82
C ALA A 84 14.63 -13.41 -10.68
N ASN A 85 13.46 -12.98 -10.17
CA ASN A 85 12.79 -13.65 -9.06
C ASN A 85 12.12 -14.97 -9.52
N SER A 86 12.24 -16.02 -8.72
CA SER A 86 11.67 -17.34 -9.02
C SER A 86 10.14 -17.35 -9.01
N HIS A 87 9.51 -16.46 -8.25
CA HIS A 87 8.05 -16.28 -8.24
C HIS A 87 7.53 -15.67 -9.55
N SER A 88 8.39 -15.02 -10.34
CA SER A 88 8.04 -14.42 -11.64
C SER A 88 8.07 -15.40 -12.82
N GLN A 89 8.35 -16.68 -12.57
CA GLN A 89 8.43 -17.68 -13.64
C GLN A 89 7.04 -18.24 -13.96
N SER A 90 6.69 -18.30 -15.25
CA SER A 90 5.37 -18.77 -15.71
C SER A 90 5.13 -20.28 -15.50
N THR A 91 6.14 -21.00 -15.02
CA THR A 91 6.08 -22.42 -14.67
C THR A 91 5.65 -22.66 -13.22
N TRP A 92 5.36 -21.60 -12.46
CA TRP A 92 4.86 -21.72 -11.09
C TRP A 92 3.55 -22.52 -11.05
N THR A 93 3.46 -23.43 -10.08
CA THR A 93 2.27 -24.24 -9.85
C THR A 93 1.65 -23.83 -8.53
N ASN A 94 0.35 -23.51 -8.55
CA ASN A 94 -0.39 -23.14 -7.36
C ASN A 94 -0.50 -24.32 -6.37
N ARG A 95 -0.73 -23.98 -5.11
CA ARG A 95 -0.91 -24.89 -3.97
C ARG A 95 -2.20 -24.55 -3.23
N ALA A 96 -3.25 -24.26 -4.01
CA ALA A 96 -4.56 -23.92 -3.47
C ALA A 96 -5.06 -25.02 -2.53
N THR A 97 -5.55 -24.61 -1.36
CA THR A 97 -6.05 -25.51 -0.32
C THR A 97 -7.32 -24.95 0.30
N ALA A 98 -8.16 -25.84 0.83
CA ALA A 98 -9.48 -25.46 1.33
C ALA A 98 -9.44 -24.62 2.63
N THR A 99 -8.41 -24.82 3.44
CA THR A 99 -8.25 -24.12 4.72
C THR A 99 -6.85 -23.58 4.87
N ILE A 100 -6.74 -22.27 5.13
CA ILE A 100 -5.50 -21.63 5.55
C ILE A 100 -5.49 -21.45 7.06
N VAL A 101 -4.44 -21.91 7.71
CA VAL A 101 -4.22 -21.80 9.16
C VAL A 101 -3.00 -20.91 9.40
N ARG A 102 -3.17 -19.85 10.20
CA ARG A 102 -2.09 -19.02 10.74
C ARG A 102 -2.23 -18.93 12.26
N GLY A 103 -1.14 -19.21 12.97
CA GLY A 103 -1.15 -19.46 14.41
C GLY A 103 -1.59 -20.88 14.79
N GLY A 104 -1.18 -21.34 15.97
CA GLY A 104 -1.51 -22.67 16.51
C GLY A 104 -0.90 -23.87 15.76
N THR A 105 -1.59 -25.02 15.83
CA THR A 105 -1.18 -26.30 15.22
C THR A 105 -1.58 -26.38 13.75
N GLY A 106 -0.70 -26.91 12.89
CA GLY A 106 -1.02 -27.18 11.49
C GLY A 106 -0.96 -25.96 10.57
N GLN A 107 -0.18 -24.94 10.95
CA GLN A 107 -0.01 -23.72 10.16
C GLN A 107 0.51 -24.01 8.74
N ASN A 108 -0.17 -23.45 7.75
CA ASN A 108 0.12 -23.65 6.32
C ASN A 108 -0.01 -22.37 5.50
N TYR A 109 -0.12 -21.20 6.16
CA TYR A 109 -0.32 -19.90 5.53
C TYR A 109 0.75 -19.50 4.51
N SER A 110 1.93 -20.14 4.55
CA SER A 110 2.97 -19.96 3.55
C SER A 110 2.59 -20.42 2.15
N LEU A 111 1.66 -21.37 2.03
CA LEU A 111 1.11 -21.76 0.73
C LEU A 111 0.45 -20.57 0.03
N LEU A 112 -0.35 -19.81 0.78
CA LEU A 112 -1.11 -18.69 0.25
C LEU A 112 -0.23 -17.48 -0.09
N TYR A 113 0.65 -17.04 0.82
CA TYR A 113 1.44 -15.83 0.54
C TYR A 113 2.44 -16.03 -0.62
N ASN A 114 3.01 -17.23 -0.77
CA ASN A 114 3.92 -17.52 -1.88
C ASN A 114 3.16 -17.52 -3.21
N ASP A 115 1.95 -18.08 -3.23
CA ASP A 115 1.11 -18.09 -4.43
C ASP A 115 0.60 -16.69 -4.80
N ILE A 116 0.23 -15.86 -3.83
CA ILE A 116 -0.13 -14.45 -4.07
C ILE A 116 1.06 -13.69 -4.67
N ALA A 117 2.26 -13.85 -4.10
CA ALA A 117 3.47 -13.21 -4.62
C ALA A 117 3.77 -13.67 -6.05
N ALA A 118 3.63 -14.96 -6.36
CA ALA A 118 3.81 -15.48 -7.71
C ALA A 118 2.75 -14.95 -8.68
N ALA A 119 1.48 -14.90 -8.27
CA ALA A 119 0.40 -14.37 -9.09
C ALA A 119 0.61 -12.88 -9.40
N TYR A 120 0.97 -12.08 -8.39
CA TYR A 120 1.28 -10.65 -8.56
C TYR A 120 2.44 -10.43 -9.53
N GLN A 121 3.54 -11.14 -9.31
CA GLN A 121 4.73 -11.02 -10.14
C GLN A 121 4.48 -11.45 -11.59
N ASN A 122 3.75 -12.54 -11.80
CA ASN A 122 3.33 -12.98 -13.13
C ASN A 122 2.35 -11.97 -13.78
N ALA A 123 1.45 -11.36 -13.01
CA ALA A 123 0.59 -10.29 -13.52
C ALA A 123 1.40 -9.07 -13.96
N LEU A 124 2.44 -8.67 -13.22
CA LEU A 124 3.35 -7.58 -13.65
C LEU A 124 4.13 -7.95 -14.91
N ARG A 125 4.65 -9.18 -15.01
CA ARG A 125 5.31 -9.70 -16.22
C ARG A 125 4.42 -9.58 -17.45
N TRP A 126 3.12 -9.84 -17.30
CA TRP A 126 2.14 -9.65 -18.36
C TRP A 126 1.82 -8.17 -18.62
N LYS A 127 1.46 -7.39 -17.60
CA LYS A 127 1.04 -5.99 -17.78
C LYS A 127 2.13 -5.09 -18.36
N VAL A 128 3.38 -5.31 -17.94
CA VAL A 128 4.53 -4.51 -18.39
C VAL A 128 5.19 -5.12 -19.62
N GLY A 129 5.48 -6.43 -19.58
CA GLY A 129 6.24 -7.12 -20.63
C GLY A 129 5.40 -7.77 -21.73
N GLY A 130 4.08 -7.86 -21.58
CA GLY A 130 3.18 -8.48 -22.56
C GLY A 130 3.29 -10.01 -22.65
N THR A 131 3.87 -10.69 -21.66
CA THR A 131 4.10 -12.13 -21.72
C THR A 131 2.85 -12.94 -21.38
N GLU A 132 2.20 -13.53 -22.38
CA GLU A 132 0.94 -14.27 -22.23
C GLU A 132 1.04 -15.49 -21.31
N THR A 133 2.15 -16.23 -21.33
CA THR A 133 2.34 -17.38 -20.43
C THR A 133 2.35 -16.97 -18.96
N ASN A 134 2.83 -15.77 -18.63
CA ASN A 134 2.74 -15.23 -17.28
C ASN A 134 1.29 -14.82 -16.94
N ALA A 135 0.51 -14.29 -17.89
CA ALA A 135 -0.92 -14.01 -17.69
C ALA A 135 -1.70 -15.28 -17.32
N VAL A 136 -1.47 -16.36 -18.08
CA VAL A 136 -2.05 -17.69 -17.82
C VAL A 136 -1.65 -18.19 -16.43
N CYS A 137 -0.37 -18.08 -16.06
CA CYS A 137 0.11 -18.50 -14.74
C CYS A 137 -0.60 -17.74 -13.61
N ALA A 138 -0.68 -16.40 -13.69
CA ALA A 138 -1.37 -15.58 -12.71
C ALA A 138 -2.86 -15.95 -12.60
N ALA A 139 -3.56 -16.07 -13.73
CA ALA A 139 -4.97 -16.46 -13.75
C ALA A 139 -5.20 -17.86 -13.17
N ASN A 140 -4.33 -18.84 -13.48
CA ASN A 140 -4.42 -20.19 -12.92
C ASN A 140 -4.29 -20.20 -11.41
N ILE A 141 -3.38 -19.40 -10.84
CA ILE A 141 -3.23 -19.29 -9.39
C ILE A 141 -4.49 -18.68 -8.77
N LEU A 142 -4.94 -17.52 -9.28
CA LEU A 142 -6.12 -16.84 -8.74
C LEU A 142 -7.39 -17.69 -8.84
N ASN A 143 -7.64 -18.32 -9.99
CA ASN A 143 -8.80 -19.18 -10.20
C ASN A 143 -8.78 -20.40 -9.27
N ALA A 144 -7.60 -21.01 -9.07
CA ALA A 144 -7.47 -22.17 -8.19
C ALA A 144 -7.82 -21.80 -6.73
N TRP A 145 -7.28 -20.69 -6.21
CA TRP A 145 -7.61 -20.23 -4.86
C TRP A 145 -9.07 -19.80 -4.74
N SER A 146 -9.60 -19.06 -5.70
CA SER A 146 -10.98 -18.58 -5.73
C SER A 146 -12.02 -19.70 -5.65
N ARG A 147 -11.70 -20.88 -6.20
CA ARG A 147 -12.60 -22.04 -6.21
C ARG A 147 -12.36 -23.05 -5.07
N THR A 148 -11.22 -22.94 -4.38
CA THR A 148 -10.80 -23.96 -3.40
C THR A 148 -10.88 -23.46 -1.97
N LEU A 149 -10.44 -22.24 -1.69
CA LEU A 149 -10.36 -21.72 -0.32
C LEU A 149 -11.75 -21.44 0.23
N THR A 150 -12.10 -22.11 1.32
CA THR A 150 -13.41 -21.96 1.98
C THR A 150 -13.30 -21.41 3.38
N SER A 151 -12.12 -21.43 4.00
CA SER A 151 -11.94 -21.00 5.38
C SER A 151 -10.53 -20.52 5.71
N ILE A 152 -10.45 -19.55 6.61
CA ILE A 152 -9.22 -19.09 7.27
C ILE A 152 -9.39 -19.37 8.77
N GLY A 153 -8.39 -19.99 9.39
CA GLY A 153 -8.42 -20.41 10.78
C GLY A 153 -7.05 -20.29 11.47
N GLY A 154 -6.95 -20.91 12.64
CA GLY A 154 -5.82 -20.76 13.56
C GLY A 154 -6.21 -19.99 14.81
N ASP A 155 -5.22 -19.46 15.53
CA ASP A 155 -5.46 -18.65 16.72
C ASP A 155 -5.83 -17.20 16.34
N ALA A 156 -5.44 -16.18 17.12
CA ALA A 156 -5.66 -14.79 16.76
C ALA A 156 -5.04 -14.45 15.40
N ASP A 157 -3.92 -15.05 15.02
CA ASP A 157 -3.20 -14.74 13.78
C ASP A 157 -4.01 -15.04 12.50
N ARG A 158 -5.14 -15.73 12.60
CA ARG A 158 -6.10 -15.86 11.48
C ARG A 158 -6.53 -14.48 10.92
N PHE A 159 -6.63 -13.46 11.77
CA PHE A 159 -6.95 -12.10 11.33
C PHE A 159 -5.82 -11.47 10.52
N LEU A 160 -4.56 -11.74 10.89
CA LEU A 160 -3.40 -11.34 10.06
C LEU A 160 -3.44 -12.04 8.70
N ALA A 161 -3.82 -13.32 8.65
CA ALA A 161 -3.97 -14.02 7.38
C ALA A 161 -5.08 -13.41 6.51
N ALA A 162 -6.26 -13.15 7.09
CA ALA A 162 -7.37 -12.53 6.35
C ALA A 162 -7.06 -11.09 5.90
N GLY A 163 -6.35 -10.32 6.72
CA GLY A 163 -5.96 -8.96 6.39
C GLY A 163 -4.86 -8.92 5.34
N LEU A 164 -3.66 -9.42 5.69
CA LEU A 164 -2.46 -9.32 4.86
C LEU A 164 -2.65 -9.97 3.49
N TYR A 165 -3.28 -11.13 3.43
CA TYR A 165 -3.43 -11.83 2.15
C TYR A 165 -4.64 -11.34 1.38
N GLY A 166 -5.69 -10.88 2.05
CA GLY A 166 -6.91 -10.41 1.39
C GLY A 166 -6.68 -9.18 0.52
N TRP A 167 -6.03 -8.14 1.05
CA TRP A 167 -5.76 -6.94 0.26
C TRP A 167 -4.80 -7.21 -0.90
N GLN A 168 -3.80 -8.07 -0.68
CA GLN A 168 -2.84 -8.45 -1.71
C GLN A 168 -3.51 -9.26 -2.82
N PHE A 169 -4.32 -10.27 -2.47
CA PHE A 169 -5.06 -11.08 -3.43
C PHE A 169 -5.99 -10.22 -4.30
N ALA A 170 -6.77 -9.32 -3.67
CA ALA A 170 -7.64 -8.40 -4.39
C ALA A 170 -6.87 -7.49 -5.36
N ASN A 171 -5.68 -7.01 -4.99
CA ASN A 171 -4.82 -6.22 -5.89
C ASN A 171 -4.35 -7.02 -7.11
N VAL A 172 -4.07 -8.32 -6.95
CA VAL A 172 -3.72 -9.16 -8.11
C VAL A 172 -4.94 -9.43 -8.99
N CYS A 173 -6.11 -9.68 -8.39
CA CYS A 173 -7.38 -9.81 -9.11
C CYS A 173 -7.69 -8.55 -9.94
N GLU A 174 -7.45 -7.37 -9.38
CA GLU A 174 -7.62 -6.09 -10.08
C GLU A 174 -6.72 -5.97 -11.31
N LEU A 175 -5.44 -6.35 -11.19
CA LEU A 175 -4.55 -6.41 -12.35
C LEU A 175 -5.08 -7.40 -13.40
N MET A 176 -5.62 -8.54 -12.97
CA MET A 176 -6.12 -9.57 -13.90
C MET A 176 -7.55 -9.34 -14.38
N ARG A 177 -8.26 -8.30 -13.91
CA ARG A 177 -9.70 -8.06 -14.14
C ARG A 177 -10.17 -8.27 -15.59
N ASP A 178 -9.42 -7.74 -16.55
CA ASP A 178 -9.78 -7.79 -17.98
C ASP A 178 -9.22 -9.00 -18.73
N TYR A 179 -8.50 -9.90 -18.04
CA TYR A 179 -7.94 -11.10 -18.67
C TYR A 179 -9.03 -12.16 -18.83
N SER A 180 -9.30 -12.59 -20.07
CA SER A 180 -10.40 -13.52 -20.36
C SER A 180 -10.27 -14.88 -19.68
N GLY A 181 -9.06 -15.29 -19.31
CA GLY A 181 -8.82 -16.53 -18.56
C GLY A 181 -9.01 -16.42 -17.05
N PHE A 182 -9.25 -15.22 -16.51
CA PHE A 182 -9.46 -14.97 -15.09
C PHE A 182 -10.95 -14.96 -14.74
N ASP A 183 -11.32 -15.74 -13.73
CA ASP A 183 -12.68 -15.85 -13.21
C ASP A 183 -12.90 -14.79 -12.12
N LEU A 184 -13.19 -13.57 -12.54
CA LEU A 184 -13.40 -12.43 -11.63
C LEU A 184 -14.55 -12.69 -10.66
N ALA A 185 -15.65 -13.30 -11.12
CA ALA A 185 -16.83 -13.54 -10.29
C ALA A 185 -16.50 -14.48 -9.12
N ALA A 186 -15.81 -15.59 -9.37
CA ALA A 186 -15.38 -16.50 -8.31
C ALA A 186 -14.43 -15.81 -7.31
N ALA A 187 -13.54 -14.94 -7.78
CA ALA A 187 -12.65 -14.18 -6.91
C ALA A 187 -13.43 -13.18 -6.03
N GLN A 188 -14.39 -12.44 -6.61
CA GLN A 188 -15.25 -11.51 -5.86
C GLN A 188 -16.08 -12.24 -4.80
N GLU A 189 -16.57 -13.45 -5.09
CA GLU A 189 -17.25 -14.31 -4.12
C GLU A 189 -16.32 -14.78 -2.99
N LEU A 190 -15.11 -15.26 -3.30
CA LEU A 190 -14.11 -15.62 -2.30
C LEU A 190 -13.83 -14.44 -1.36
N MET A 191 -13.60 -13.26 -1.93
CA MET A 191 -13.32 -12.04 -1.17
C MET A 191 -14.49 -11.65 -0.26
N ALA A 192 -15.73 -11.71 -0.77
CA ALA A 192 -16.92 -11.36 -0.01
C ALA A 192 -17.27 -12.37 1.11
N ASN A 193 -17.07 -13.67 0.86
CA ASN A 193 -17.59 -14.73 1.72
C ASN A 193 -16.55 -15.29 2.70
N VAL A 194 -15.26 -15.22 2.38
CA VAL A 194 -14.19 -15.77 3.24
C VAL A 194 -13.35 -14.67 3.88
N PHE A 195 -12.87 -13.71 3.09
CA PHE A 195 -11.98 -12.67 3.60
C PHE A 195 -12.74 -11.57 4.37
N TYR A 196 -13.78 -10.99 3.76
CA TYR A 196 -14.48 -9.85 4.36
C TYR A 196 -15.04 -10.12 5.77
N PRO A 197 -15.75 -11.23 6.06
CA PRO A 197 -16.37 -11.42 7.37
C PRO A 197 -15.36 -11.42 8.52
N MET A 198 -14.17 -12.00 8.30
CA MET A 198 -13.11 -12.02 9.29
C MET A 198 -12.50 -10.62 9.51
N ASN A 199 -12.24 -9.88 8.42
CA ASN A 199 -11.71 -8.52 8.51
C ASN A 199 -12.71 -7.57 9.20
N ASN A 200 -13.99 -7.65 8.82
CA ASN A 200 -15.06 -6.88 9.45
C ASN A 200 -15.21 -7.21 10.94
N SER A 201 -15.20 -8.50 11.29
CA SER A 201 -15.25 -8.95 12.70
C SER A 201 -14.08 -8.41 13.51
N PHE A 202 -12.88 -8.34 12.94
CA PHE A 202 -11.74 -7.73 13.63
C PHE A 202 -11.95 -6.25 13.89
N LEU A 203 -12.33 -5.47 12.89
CA LEU A 203 -12.51 -4.01 13.03
C LEU A 203 -13.68 -3.62 13.94
N THR A 204 -14.64 -4.52 14.17
CA THR A 204 -15.84 -4.26 14.97
C THR A 204 -15.81 -4.87 16.37
N HIS A 205 -15.14 -6.01 16.54
CA HIS A 205 -15.12 -6.76 17.80
C HIS A 205 -13.71 -6.96 18.37
N HIS A 206 -12.65 -6.67 17.62
CA HIS A 206 -11.25 -6.79 18.03
C HIS A 206 -10.93 -8.13 18.70
N ASN A 207 -11.47 -9.23 18.14
CA ASN A 207 -11.35 -10.58 18.70
C ASN A 207 -11.72 -10.66 20.19
N ASP A 208 -12.78 -9.96 20.59
CA ASP A 208 -13.32 -9.86 21.95
C ASP A 208 -12.33 -9.33 23.00
N ALA A 209 -11.26 -8.66 22.55
CA ALA A 209 -10.28 -7.99 23.40
C ALA A 209 -10.61 -6.50 23.54
N CYS A 210 -9.92 -5.83 24.46
CA CYS A 210 -10.01 -4.39 24.51
C CYS A 210 -9.49 -3.75 23.22
N ILE A 211 -10.04 -2.59 22.85
CA ILE A 211 -9.80 -1.94 21.55
C ILE A 211 -8.32 -1.62 21.27
N THR A 212 -7.51 -1.44 22.31
CA THR A 212 -6.08 -1.13 22.21
C THR A 212 -5.16 -2.35 22.36
N ASN A 213 -5.73 -3.56 22.52
CA ASN A 213 -4.96 -4.79 22.72
C ASN A 213 -4.05 -5.12 21.53
N TYR A 214 -4.58 -4.99 20.32
CA TYR A 214 -3.85 -5.32 19.10
C TYR A 214 -3.07 -4.11 18.59
N TRP A 215 -1.89 -4.38 18.05
CA TRP A 215 -1.02 -3.36 17.46
C TRP A 215 -1.59 -2.83 16.14
N ALA A 216 -1.16 -1.62 15.74
CA ALA A 216 -1.66 -0.95 14.53
C ALA A 216 -1.66 -1.84 13.28
N ASN A 217 -0.65 -2.70 13.08
CA ASN A 217 -0.57 -3.57 11.90
C ASN A 217 -1.76 -4.53 11.70
N TRP A 218 -2.47 -4.89 12.78
CA TRP A 218 -3.63 -5.80 12.72
C TRP A 218 -4.86 -5.08 12.15
N ASP A 219 -5.15 -3.90 12.68
CA ASP A 219 -6.16 -3.00 12.16
C ASP A 219 -5.84 -2.59 10.71
N LEU A 220 -4.57 -2.27 10.41
CA LEU A 220 -4.17 -1.80 9.09
C LEU A 220 -4.33 -2.86 8.01
N CYS A 221 -3.94 -4.11 8.26
CA CYS A 221 -4.09 -5.16 7.25
C CYS A 221 -5.56 -5.51 7.00
N THR A 222 -6.38 -5.52 8.05
CA THR A 222 -7.81 -5.81 7.96
C THR A 222 -8.56 -4.67 7.28
N MET A 223 -8.25 -3.41 7.61
CA MET A 223 -8.75 -2.21 6.92
C MET A 223 -8.34 -2.16 5.45
N ALA A 224 -7.07 -2.44 5.12
CA ALA A 224 -6.61 -2.52 3.74
C ALA A 224 -7.38 -3.58 2.94
N SER A 225 -7.68 -4.71 3.57
CA SER A 225 -8.45 -5.80 2.96
C SER A 225 -9.89 -5.37 2.69
N VAL A 226 -10.57 -4.74 3.67
CA VAL A 226 -11.92 -4.21 3.47
C VAL A 226 -11.96 -3.17 2.34
N LEU A 227 -10.97 -2.26 2.29
CA LEU A 227 -10.87 -1.26 1.22
C LEU A 227 -10.69 -1.91 -0.16
N ALA A 228 -9.75 -2.85 -0.28
CA ALA A 228 -9.48 -3.55 -1.54
C ALA A 228 -10.69 -4.38 -2.00
N ILE A 229 -11.43 -5.01 -1.07
CA ILE A 229 -12.68 -5.73 -1.38
C ILE A 229 -13.76 -4.76 -1.85
N GLY A 230 -13.90 -3.60 -1.20
CA GLY A 230 -14.81 -2.53 -1.62
C GLY A 230 -14.55 -2.09 -3.06
N ILE A 231 -13.29 -1.90 -3.44
CA ILE A 231 -12.92 -1.56 -4.81
C ILE A 231 -13.17 -2.74 -5.77
N LEU A 232 -12.73 -3.96 -5.44
CA LEU A 232 -12.85 -5.11 -6.34
C LEU A 232 -14.31 -5.44 -6.67
N ASN A 233 -15.16 -5.38 -5.66
CA ASN A 233 -16.58 -5.74 -5.74
C ASN A 233 -17.49 -4.54 -6.02
N GLU A 234 -16.91 -3.35 -6.25
CA GLU A 234 -17.66 -2.10 -6.44
C GLU A 234 -18.67 -1.82 -5.31
N ASP A 235 -18.27 -2.12 -4.07
CA ASP A 235 -19.08 -2.00 -2.86
C ASP A 235 -18.69 -0.74 -2.07
N SER A 236 -19.47 0.33 -2.27
CA SER A 236 -19.29 1.63 -1.61
C SER A 236 -19.35 1.54 -0.09
N ALA A 237 -20.17 0.66 0.49
CA ALA A 237 -20.30 0.57 1.94
C ALA A 237 -19.02 0.03 2.59
N LYS A 238 -18.36 -0.94 1.94
CA LYS A 238 -17.04 -1.45 2.40
C LYS A 238 -15.94 -0.42 2.20
N TYR A 239 -15.96 0.33 1.09
CA TYR A 239 -15.04 1.44 0.89
C TYR A 239 -15.17 2.49 2.01
N ASP A 240 -16.39 2.96 2.25
CA ASP A 240 -16.70 3.97 3.28
C ASP A 240 -16.35 3.47 4.69
N GLN A 241 -16.58 2.19 4.98
CA GLN A 241 -16.16 1.56 6.23
C GLN A 241 -14.65 1.73 6.46
N ALA A 242 -13.83 1.39 5.46
CA ALA A 242 -12.38 1.43 5.58
C ALA A 242 -11.86 2.88 5.70
N VAL A 243 -12.37 3.80 4.88
CA VAL A 243 -12.00 5.23 4.94
C VAL A 243 -12.40 5.85 6.28
N THR A 244 -13.61 5.57 6.76
CA THR A 244 -14.07 6.04 8.08
C THR A 244 -13.20 5.46 9.20
N TYR A 245 -12.81 4.19 9.11
CA TYR A 245 -11.93 3.57 10.11
C TYR A 245 -10.54 4.20 10.10
N PHE A 246 -9.95 4.49 8.93
CA PHE A 246 -8.67 5.19 8.83
C PHE A 246 -8.72 6.54 9.56
N MET A 247 -9.80 7.30 9.37
CA MET A 247 -9.92 8.66 9.90
C MET A 247 -10.27 8.70 11.39
N SER A 248 -11.17 7.82 11.84
CA SER A 248 -11.81 7.90 13.17
C SER A 248 -12.11 6.55 13.81
N GLY A 249 -11.52 5.46 13.31
CA GLY A 249 -11.64 4.14 13.94
C GLY A 249 -11.11 4.13 15.37
N ALA A 250 -11.73 3.32 16.23
CA ALA A 250 -11.41 3.29 17.65
C ALA A 250 -10.12 2.50 17.98
N GLY A 251 -9.67 1.62 17.08
CA GLY A 251 -8.47 0.82 17.26
C GLY A 251 -7.19 1.50 16.80
N ASN A 252 -6.06 0.82 17.02
CA ASN A 252 -4.73 1.37 16.84
C ASN A 252 -4.35 1.64 15.37
N GLY A 253 -5.12 1.16 14.40
CA GLY A 253 -4.89 1.39 12.97
C GLY A 253 -5.44 2.70 12.43
N SER A 254 -6.33 3.40 13.16
CA SER A 254 -6.74 4.74 12.72
C SER A 254 -5.57 5.71 12.87
N ILE A 255 -5.48 6.68 11.98
CA ILE A 255 -4.27 7.48 11.78
C ILE A 255 -3.82 8.27 13.02
N ALA A 256 -4.77 8.73 13.84
CA ALA A 256 -4.45 9.42 15.10
C ALA A 256 -3.93 8.47 16.18
N HIS A 257 -4.40 7.21 16.23
CA HIS A 257 -3.91 6.20 17.16
C HIS A 257 -2.61 5.53 16.69
N ALA A 258 -2.43 5.35 15.38
CA ALA A 258 -1.22 4.82 14.78
C ALA A 258 -0.03 5.78 14.92
N VAL A 259 -0.30 7.09 14.98
CA VAL A 259 0.71 8.15 15.10
C VAL A 259 0.33 9.11 16.23
N PRO A 260 0.42 8.69 17.51
CA PRO A 260 -0.15 9.44 18.63
C PRO A 260 0.58 10.75 18.95
N TYR A 261 1.87 10.85 18.65
CA TYR A 261 2.70 11.99 19.02
C TYR A 261 3.39 12.60 17.80
N LEU A 262 3.43 13.93 17.74
CA LEU A 262 4.07 14.70 16.68
C LEU A 262 5.23 15.51 17.24
N TYR A 263 6.28 15.66 16.43
CA TYR A 263 7.49 16.39 16.79
C TYR A 263 7.99 17.24 15.61
N THR A 264 9.02 18.03 15.88
CA THR A 264 9.86 18.66 14.87
C THR A 264 11.30 18.41 15.28
N ASP A 265 12.13 17.95 14.36
CA ASP A 265 13.54 17.71 14.66
C ASP A 265 14.41 18.97 14.52
N SER A 266 15.70 18.84 14.79
CA SER A 266 16.67 19.94 14.73
C SER A 266 16.85 20.53 13.33
N ASP A 267 16.54 19.76 12.28
CA ASP A 267 16.63 20.20 10.88
C ASP A 267 15.31 20.85 10.41
N GLY A 268 14.29 20.91 11.26
CA GLY A 268 12.99 21.50 10.98
C GLY A 268 11.98 20.54 10.33
N TYR A 269 12.28 19.24 10.23
CA TYR A 269 11.35 18.26 9.67
C TYR A 269 10.31 17.85 10.70
N ALA A 270 9.04 17.86 10.27
CA ALA A 270 7.94 17.34 11.07
C ALA A 270 8.00 15.80 11.13
N LEU A 271 7.98 15.25 12.34
CA LEU A 271 8.05 13.82 12.61
C LEU A 271 6.83 13.35 13.38
N GLY A 272 6.50 12.06 13.31
CA GLY A 272 5.41 11.45 14.09
C GLY A 272 5.82 10.10 14.65
N GLN A 273 5.68 9.90 15.97
CA GLN A 273 5.97 8.62 16.59
C GLN A 273 5.02 7.55 16.04
N TRP A 274 5.55 6.49 15.45
CA TRP A 274 4.73 5.33 15.13
C TRP A 274 4.43 4.53 16.40
N GLN A 275 3.19 4.09 16.55
CA GLN A 275 2.70 3.44 17.76
C GLN A 275 3.53 2.18 18.14
N GLU A 276 4.01 1.41 17.16
CA GLU A 276 4.84 0.22 17.39
C GLU A 276 6.33 0.53 17.59
N SER A 277 6.76 1.79 17.62
CA SER A 277 8.20 2.14 17.69
C SER A 277 8.91 1.69 18.96
N GLY A 278 8.21 1.52 20.08
CA GLY A 278 8.79 0.96 21.29
C GLY A 278 8.83 -0.58 21.31
N ARG A 279 8.20 -1.25 20.33
CA ARG A 279 8.17 -2.71 20.18
C ARG A 279 9.42 -3.18 19.44
N ASP A 280 9.47 -2.90 18.14
CA ASP A 280 10.60 -3.20 17.26
C ASP A 280 10.43 -2.47 15.92
N GLN A 281 11.52 -2.33 15.17
CA GLN A 281 11.48 -1.62 13.89
C GLN A 281 10.91 -2.47 12.76
N GLY A 282 10.94 -3.80 12.86
CA GLY A 282 10.34 -4.69 11.87
C GLY A 282 8.86 -4.44 11.65
N HIS A 283 8.12 -4.13 12.73
CA HIS A 283 6.70 -3.78 12.69
C HIS A 283 6.44 -2.31 12.37
N THR A 284 7.33 -1.40 12.74
CA THR A 284 7.21 0.01 12.30
C THR A 284 7.27 0.12 10.77
N VAL A 285 8.21 -0.57 10.12
CA VAL A 285 8.36 -0.57 8.67
C VAL A 285 7.20 -1.32 7.99
N LEU A 286 6.68 -2.38 8.61
CA LEU A 286 5.43 -3.04 8.17
C LEU A 286 4.27 -2.04 8.12
N GLY A 287 4.09 -1.28 9.19
CA GLY A 287 3.05 -0.26 9.31
C GLY A 287 3.11 0.79 8.20
N MET A 288 4.31 1.20 7.78
CA MET A 288 4.50 2.13 6.66
C MET A 288 3.97 1.54 5.35
N GLY A 289 4.23 0.26 5.08
CA GLY A 289 3.72 -0.41 3.90
C GLY A 289 2.20 -0.53 3.91
N GLN A 290 1.60 -0.95 5.04
CA GLN A 290 0.16 -1.19 5.12
C GLN A 290 -0.65 0.11 5.09
N MET A 291 -0.22 1.13 5.85
CA MET A 291 -0.85 2.46 5.82
C MET A 291 -0.68 3.11 4.44
N GLY A 292 0.49 2.93 3.82
CA GLY A 292 0.74 3.36 2.46
C GLY A 292 -0.16 2.69 1.43
N ALA A 293 -0.41 1.38 1.56
CA ALA A 293 -1.31 0.67 0.66
C ALA A 293 -2.75 1.19 0.76
N VAL A 294 -3.24 1.48 1.97
CA VAL A 294 -4.55 2.11 2.18
C VAL A 294 -4.61 3.47 1.48
N CYS A 295 -3.60 4.32 1.71
CA CYS A 295 -3.57 5.66 1.12
C CYS A 295 -3.46 5.62 -0.41
N GLU A 296 -2.67 4.70 -0.97
CA GLU A 296 -2.47 4.60 -2.42
C GLU A 296 -3.71 4.03 -3.13
N MET A 297 -4.38 3.03 -2.55
CA MET A 297 -5.66 2.54 -3.07
C MET A 297 -6.73 3.63 -3.06
N ALA A 298 -6.87 4.37 -1.96
CA ALA A 298 -7.80 5.50 -1.88
C ALA A 298 -7.44 6.61 -2.87
N TRP A 299 -6.15 6.94 -3.01
CA TRP A 299 -5.67 7.94 -3.96
C TRP A 299 -6.05 7.60 -5.40
N ASN A 300 -5.88 6.35 -5.80
CA ASN A 300 -6.23 5.89 -7.14
C ASN A 300 -7.75 5.84 -7.40
N GLN A 301 -8.57 5.89 -6.34
CA GLN A 301 -10.02 6.12 -6.41
C GLN A 301 -10.42 7.61 -6.30
N GLY A 302 -9.45 8.51 -6.12
CA GLY A 302 -9.68 9.96 -6.07
C GLY A 302 -9.86 10.54 -4.66
N ASP A 303 -9.43 9.83 -3.62
CA ASP A 303 -9.51 10.27 -2.22
C ASP A 303 -8.11 10.45 -1.60
N ASP A 304 -7.82 11.65 -1.09
CA ASP A 304 -6.48 12.03 -0.62
C ASP A 304 -6.27 11.75 0.88
N LEU A 305 -6.13 10.47 1.23
CA LEU A 305 -5.78 10.06 2.60
C LEU A 305 -4.32 10.38 2.97
N TYR A 306 -3.43 10.54 1.99
CA TYR A 306 -2.04 10.94 2.23
C TYR A 306 -1.95 12.33 2.88
N SER A 307 -2.83 13.26 2.50
CA SER A 307 -2.87 14.61 3.08
C SER A 307 -3.64 14.71 4.39
N TYR A 308 -4.39 13.67 4.79
CA TYR A 308 -5.27 13.71 5.96
C TYR A 308 -4.52 14.05 7.27
N ASP A 309 -5.23 14.73 8.16
CA ASP A 309 -4.74 15.21 9.47
C ASP A 309 -3.37 15.93 9.38
N GLY A 310 -3.28 16.85 8.40
CA GLY A 310 -2.07 17.62 8.14
C GLY A 310 -0.87 16.74 7.76
N ARG A 311 -1.10 15.73 6.90
CA ARG A 311 -0.11 14.74 6.45
C ARG A 311 0.50 13.96 7.61
N ARG A 312 -0.32 13.54 8.58
CA ARG A 312 0.14 12.77 9.75
C ARG A 312 0.92 11.52 9.35
N PHE A 313 0.49 10.84 8.28
CA PHE A 313 1.20 9.66 7.79
C PHE A 313 2.60 9.99 7.25
N MET A 314 2.78 11.11 6.52
CA MET A 314 4.10 11.54 6.05
C MET A 314 5.08 11.76 7.21
N LYS A 315 4.59 12.40 8.28
CA LYS A 315 5.40 12.66 9.49
C LYS A 315 5.84 11.35 10.14
N ALA A 316 4.97 10.34 10.18
CA ALA A 316 5.32 9.01 10.66
C ALA A 316 6.34 8.31 9.76
N ALA A 317 6.16 8.38 8.45
CA ALA A 317 7.09 7.81 7.49
C ALA A 317 8.48 8.45 7.59
N GLN A 318 8.57 9.78 7.74
CA GLN A 318 9.84 10.47 8.00
C GLN A 318 10.48 10.05 9.34
N TYR A 319 9.69 9.88 10.40
CA TYR A 319 10.17 9.41 11.70
C TYR A 319 10.77 8.01 11.63
N VAL A 320 10.02 7.05 11.09
CA VAL A 320 10.45 5.64 10.97
C VAL A 320 11.66 5.54 10.05
N ALA A 321 11.66 6.28 8.94
CA ALA A 321 12.78 6.35 8.01
C ALA A 321 14.04 6.93 8.66
N LYS A 322 13.92 8.05 9.37
CA LYS A 322 15.05 8.68 10.08
C LYS A 322 15.71 7.71 11.05
N TYR A 323 14.90 7.00 11.84
CA TYR A 323 15.42 6.07 12.82
C TYR A 323 16.09 4.85 12.18
N ASN A 324 15.50 4.29 11.12
CA ASN A 324 16.06 3.14 10.42
C ASN A 324 17.28 3.47 9.54
N ASN A 325 17.46 4.74 9.16
CA ASN A 325 18.69 5.26 8.56
C ASN A 325 19.80 5.58 9.59
N GLY A 326 19.63 5.18 10.85
CA GLY A 326 20.63 5.37 11.91
C GLY A 326 20.59 6.73 12.61
N GLY A 327 19.67 7.62 12.24
CA GLY A 327 19.44 8.88 12.97
C GLY A 327 18.62 8.67 14.25
N ASP A 328 18.72 9.58 15.21
CA ASP A 328 17.92 9.51 16.44
C ASP A 328 16.57 10.24 16.30
N VAL A 329 15.60 9.79 17.08
CA VAL A 329 14.25 10.36 17.11
C VAL A 329 13.77 10.52 18.55
N PRO A 330 12.96 11.55 18.86
CA PRO A 330 12.34 11.69 20.18
C PRO A 330 11.33 10.57 20.42
N PHE A 331 11.14 10.17 21.67
CA PHE A 331 10.14 9.17 22.02
C PHE A 331 9.38 9.60 23.28
N THR A 332 8.05 9.68 23.17
CA THR A 332 7.14 9.86 24.29
C THR A 332 6.60 8.50 24.70
N THR A 333 6.57 8.23 26.02
CA THR A 333 6.02 6.99 26.57
C THR A 333 4.68 6.66 25.92
N TYR A 334 4.62 5.49 25.31
CA TYR A 334 3.42 4.97 24.69
C TYR A 334 2.73 4.01 25.66
N THR A 335 1.43 4.18 25.86
CA THR A 335 0.61 3.38 26.79
C THR A 335 -0.58 2.77 26.06
N TRP A 336 -0.93 1.53 26.37
CA TRP A 336 -2.08 0.83 25.81
C TRP A 336 -2.70 -0.12 26.85
N GLY A 337 -3.89 -0.63 26.57
CA GLY A 337 -4.53 -1.71 27.33
C GLY A 337 -4.28 -3.06 26.68
N THR A 338 -4.04 -4.11 27.46
CA THR A 338 -3.85 -5.49 26.98
C THR A 338 -4.92 -6.45 27.49
N GLY A 339 -5.19 -7.49 26.71
CA GLY A 339 -6.17 -8.54 26.98
C GLY A 339 -7.60 -8.02 26.93
N GLN A 340 -8.51 -8.79 27.54
CA GLN A 340 -9.93 -8.43 27.64
C GLN A 340 -10.21 -7.42 28.76
N SER A 341 -9.36 -7.39 29.80
CA SER A 341 -9.52 -6.52 30.98
C SER A 341 -8.96 -5.11 30.81
N CYS A 342 -8.42 -4.77 29.64
CA CYS A 342 -7.74 -3.49 29.38
C CYS A 342 -6.58 -3.22 30.35
N ALA A 343 -5.82 -4.25 30.78
CA ALA A 343 -4.74 -4.06 31.74
C ALA A 343 -3.69 -3.09 31.18
N PRO A 344 -3.26 -2.05 31.91
CA PRO A 344 -2.37 -1.04 31.36
C PRO A 344 -0.98 -1.63 31.09
N SER A 345 -0.40 -1.25 29.95
CA SER A 345 0.97 -1.57 29.53
C SER A 345 1.63 -0.33 28.95
N SER A 346 2.96 -0.30 28.93
CA SER A 346 3.70 0.85 28.40
C SER A 346 5.06 0.49 27.81
N GLN A 347 5.52 1.33 26.89
CA GLN A 347 6.87 1.36 26.36
C GLN A 347 7.39 2.77 26.59
N THR A 348 8.55 2.90 27.24
CA THR A 348 9.12 4.19 27.66
C THR A 348 10.26 4.66 26.78
N VAL A 349 10.76 3.80 25.89
CA VAL A 349 11.88 4.07 24.99
C VAL A 349 11.59 3.50 23.61
N ILE A 350 12.19 4.11 22.58
CA ILE A 350 12.23 3.52 21.25
C ILE A 350 13.06 2.24 21.27
N SER A 351 12.59 1.20 20.56
CA SER A 351 13.29 -0.08 20.48
C SER A 351 14.34 -0.08 19.37
N SER A 352 15.55 -0.56 19.66
CA SER A 352 16.58 -0.80 18.65
C SER A 352 16.46 -2.17 17.98
N ALA A 353 15.50 -3.01 18.40
CA ALA A 353 15.29 -4.32 17.80
C ALA A 353 14.94 -4.16 16.31
N SER A 354 15.65 -4.91 15.47
CA SER A 354 15.52 -4.87 14.00
C SER A 354 15.74 -3.48 13.38
N ARG A 355 16.47 -2.57 14.03
CA ARG A 355 16.78 -1.24 13.45
C ARG A 355 17.56 -1.42 12.13
N GLY A 356 17.10 -0.73 11.09
CA GLY A 356 17.62 -0.89 9.72
C GLY A 356 16.95 -2.02 8.94
N GLN A 357 15.80 -2.55 9.41
CA GLN A 357 15.05 -3.56 8.68
C GLN A 357 14.69 -3.07 7.28
N LEU A 358 15.01 -3.88 6.27
CA LEU A 358 14.68 -3.60 4.88
C LEU A 358 13.37 -4.31 4.50
N ARG A 359 12.45 -3.55 3.87
CA ARG A 359 11.19 -4.04 3.28
C ARG A 359 10.88 -3.18 2.03
N PRO A 360 10.14 -3.70 1.04
CA PRO A 360 9.82 -2.98 -0.19
C PRO A 360 8.60 -2.06 0.00
N VAL A 361 8.76 -1.02 0.82
CA VAL A 361 7.67 -0.09 1.18
C VAL A 361 7.98 1.37 0.84
N TRP A 362 9.23 1.69 0.54
CA TRP A 362 9.73 3.05 0.50
C TRP A 362 9.55 3.70 -0.86
N ALA A 363 9.61 2.95 -1.97
CA ALA A 363 9.38 3.52 -3.29
C ALA A 363 7.98 4.12 -3.43
N MET A 364 6.95 3.42 -2.93
CA MET A 364 5.57 3.92 -2.94
C MET A 364 5.47 5.28 -2.24
N LEU A 365 6.04 5.39 -1.05
CA LEU A 365 6.00 6.62 -0.25
C LEU A 365 6.85 7.73 -0.88
N HIS A 366 8.07 7.41 -1.33
CA HIS A 366 8.97 8.38 -1.96
C HIS A 366 8.35 8.95 -3.24
N PHE A 367 7.91 8.09 -4.15
CA PHE A 367 7.35 8.53 -5.42
C PHE A 367 5.96 9.16 -5.27
N HIS A 368 5.27 8.96 -4.15
CA HIS A 368 4.12 9.77 -3.78
C HIS A 368 4.57 11.16 -3.31
N TYR A 369 5.23 11.25 -2.14
CA TYR A 369 5.50 12.54 -1.50
C TYR A 369 6.46 13.42 -2.31
N ASN A 370 7.61 12.88 -2.73
CA ASN A 370 8.61 13.65 -3.46
C ASN A 370 8.19 13.97 -4.89
N ARG A 371 7.67 12.96 -5.60
CA ARG A 371 7.52 13.02 -7.06
C ARG A 371 6.11 13.32 -7.54
N ARG A 372 5.07 12.89 -6.80
CA ARG A 372 3.67 13.18 -7.15
C ARG A 372 3.23 14.52 -6.58
N VAL A 373 3.60 14.85 -5.35
CA VAL A 373 3.15 16.09 -4.65
C VAL A 373 4.27 17.07 -4.29
N ASN A 374 5.51 16.84 -4.75
CA ASN A 374 6.65 17.77 -4.63
C ASN A 374 6.97 18.21 -3.19
N LEU A 375 6.83 17.30 -2.23
CA LEU A 375 7.20 17.52 -0.84
C LEU A 375 8.63 17.03 -0.56
N ASP A 376 9.31 17.71 0.36
CA ASP A 376 10.61 17.26 0.84
C ASP A 376 10.44 16.07 1.81
N ASP A 377 10.85 14.90 1.33
CA ASP A 377 10.76 13.62 2.03
C ASP A 377 12.16 13.08 2.40
N LYS A 378 13.12 13.97 2.71
CA LYS A 378 14.53 13.67 3.04
C LYS A 378 14.83 12.25 3.56
N TYR A 379 14.21 11.84 4.67
CA TYR A 379 14.52 10.55 5.29
C TYR A 379 13.89 9.37 4.54
N ILE A 380 12.67 9.52 4.01
CA ILE A 380 12.03 8.53 3.13
C ILE A 380 12.86 8.33 1.86
N SER A 381 13.32 9.43 1.24
CA SER A 381 14.22 9.40 0.09
C SER A 381 15.53 8.67 0.41
N ALA A 382 16.14 8.95 1.56
CA ALA A 382 17.35 8.24 2.00
C ALA A 382 17.09 6.73 2.23
N MET A 383 15.99 6.35 2.88
CA MET A 383 15.64 4.92 3.01
C MET A 383 15.51 4.25 1.64
N TYR A 384 14.87 4.92 0.68
CA TYR A 384 14.69 4.37 -0.65
C TYR A 384 16.02 4.24 -1.41
N TYR A 385 16.73 5.35 -1.65
CA TYR A 385 17.92 5.35 -2.51
C TYR A 385 19.13 4.70 -1.87
N ASP A 386 19.33 4.86 -0.57
CA ASP A 386 20.58 4.44 0.08
C ASP A 386 20.54 2.98 0.54
N LEU A 387 19.35 2.42 0.79
CA LEU A 387 19.21 1.10 1.42
C LEU A 387 18.39 0.07 0.63
N VAL A 388 17.36 0.47 -0.13
CA VAL A 388 16.37 -0.49 -0.66
C VAL A 388 16.31 -0.54 -2.19
N ALA A 389 16.60 0.56 -2.88
CA ALA A 389 16.49 0.63 -4.34
C ALA A 389 17.53 -0.25 -5.07
N PRO A 390 17.17 -0.89 -6.20
CA PRO A 390 15.81 -1.07 -6.70
C PRO A 390 15.02 -2.05 -5.80
N GLU A 391 13.75 -1.72 -5.52
CA GLU A 391 12.87 -2.56 -4.68
C GLU A 391 12.45 -3.85 -5.39
N GLY A 392 12.60 -4.99 -4.72
CA GLY A 392 12.03 -6.28 -5.10
C GLY A 392 10.67 -6.53 -4.45
N GLY A 393 10.28 -7.78 -4.27
CA GLY A 393 9.03 -8.16 -3.59
C GLY A 393 9.14 -9.50 -2.86
N GLY A 394 8.03 -10.25 -2.79
CA GLY A 394 8.03 -11.61 -2.22
C GLY A 394 9.16 -12.46 -2.81
N GLY A 395 9.98 -13.04 -1.94
CA GLY A 395 11.20 -13.80 -2.31
C GLY A 395 12.51 -13.00 -2.28
N ASP A 396 12.46 -11.65 -2.16
CA ASP A 396 13.66 -10.80 -2.06
C ASP A 396 14.01 -10.40 -0.61
N TYR A 397 13.10 -10.58 0.35
CA TYR A 397 13.23 -10.06 1.73
C TYR A 397 13.06 -11.14 2.81
N GLY A 398 13.59 -12.33 2.54
CA GLY A 398 13.53 -13.50 3.43
C GLY A 398 12.44 -14.50 3.04
N SER A 399 12.46 -15.67 3.69
CA SER A 399 11.52 -16.79 3.42
C SER A 399 10.24 -16.74 4.24
N ASP A 400 10.25 -16.01 5.35
CA ASP A 400 9.15 -15.99 6.32
C ASP A 400 8.11 -14.93 5.93
N SER A 401 6.94 -14.93 6.60
CA SER A 401 5.83 -13.99 6.31
C SER A 401 6.28 -12.54 6.13
N GLY A 402 7.28 -12.09 6.91
CA GLY A 402 7.80 -10.73 6.87
C GLY A 402 8.17 -10.23 5.47
N GLY A 403 8.75 -11.10 4.64
CA GLY A 403 9.13 -10.80 3.26
C GLY A 403 7.97 -10.77 2.27
N TYR A 404 6.76 -11.16 2.71
CA TYR A 404 5.54 -11.31 1.91
C TYR A 404 4.36 -10.52 2.48
N ASP A 405 4.57 -9.73 3.54
CA ASP A 405 3.53 -8.85 4.08
C ASP A 405 3.22 -7.66 3.15
N GLN A 406 3.98 -7.51 2.04
CA GLN A 406 3.86 -6.46 1.02
C GLN A 406 4.14 -7.04 -0.38
N LEU A 407 3.45 -6.51 -1.39
CA LEU A 407 3.62 -6.94 -2.78
C LEU A 407 4.96 -6.51 -3.39
N GLY A 408 5.44 -5.30 -3.04
CA GLY A 408 6.71 -4.75 -3.50
C GLY A 408 6.76 -4.38 -5.00
N PHE A 409 7.96 -4.42 -5.56
CA PHE A 409 8.32 -3.95 -6.92
C PHE A 409 8.00 -2.47 -7.16
N GLY A 410 8.13 -1.67 -6.10
CA GLY A 410 7.74 -0.26 -6.13
C GLY A 410 8.61 0.61 -7.03
N THR A 411 9.89 0.28 -7.22
CA THR A 411 10.77 0.95 -8.19
C THR A 411 10.25 0.82 -9.62
N LEU A 412 9.69 -0.34 -9.98
CA LEU A 412 9.11 -0.58 -11.30
C LEU A 412 7.79 0.17 -11.47
N MET A 413 6.93 0.15 -10.45
CA MET A 413 5.54 0.56 -10.60
C MET A 413 5.25 2.00 -10.20
N TYR A 414 5.97 2.57 -9.23
CA TYR A 414 5.66 3.90 -8.70
C TYR A 414 6.57 5.01 -9.23
N ALA A 415 7.69 4.69 -9.87
CA ALA A 415 8.65 5.68 -10.37
C ALA A 415 8.01 6.68 -11.35
N LYS A 416 8.42 7.96 -11.27
CA LYS A 416 7.81 9.09 -12.02
C LYS A 416 8.81 10.08 -12.61
#